data_AF-A0A949V694-F1
#
_entry.id   AF-A0A949V694-F1
#
_cell.length_a   1.000
_cell.length_b   1.000
_cell.length_c   1.000
_cell.angle_alpha   90.00
_cell.angle_beta   90.00
_cell.angle_gamma   90.00
#
_symmetry.space_group_name_H-M   'P 1'
#
loop_
_entity.id
_entity.type
_entity.pdbx_description
1 polymer ?
#
loop_
_entity_poly.entity_id
_entity_poly.type
_entity_poly.pdbx_seq_one_letter_code
_entity_poly.pdbx_strand_id
1 'polypeptide(L)'
;LHQAIVEVIGVDHAAIGAMLAEKWRFAPGLVDTIRHQHTPEQCDTDMMACVVAADQISKRLGVDFCGSPVLRELPDTVVARLGGKIEDLQASLGNISPLMQETTLFANL
;
A
#
# COMPACT_ATOMS: atom_id res chain seq x y z
N LEU A 1 4.53 2.96 -12.83
CA LEU A 1 5.93 2.67 -12.41
C LEU A 1 6.23 1.17 -12.35
N HIS A 2 5.50 0.36 -11.56
CA HIS A 2 5.66 -1.11 -11.50
C HIS A 2 5.89 -1.78 -12.87
N GLN A 3 4.91 -1.66 -13.77
CA GLN A 3 4.94 -2.29 -15.10
C GLN A 3 6.15 -1.85 -15.94
N ALA A 4 6.46 -0.56 -15.95
CA ALA A 4 7.60 -0.02 -16.70
C ALA A 4 8.96 -0.55 -16.19
N ILE A 5 9.13 -0.72 -14.86
CA ILE A 5 10.38 -1.29 -14.31
C ILE A 5 10.48 -2.77 -14.68
N VAL A 6 9.38 -3.52 -14.63
CA VAL A 6 9.35 -4.92 -15.07
C VAL A 6 9.73 -5.04 -16.55
N GLU A 7 9.18 -4.17 -17.41
CA GLU A 7 9.47 -4.18 -18.86
C GLU A 7 10.94 -3.86 -19.19
N VAL A 8 11.57 -2.93 -18.46
CA VAL A 8 12.93 -2.44 -18.76
C VAL A 8 14.02 -3.20 -18.01
N ILE A 9 13.80 -3.52 -16.74
CA ILE A 9 14.80 -4.10 -15.83
C ILE A 9 14.53 -5.60 -15.58
N GLY A 10 13.31 -6.09 -15.86
CA GLY A 10 12.94 -7.49 -15.64
C GLY A 10 12.57 -7.82 -14.20
N VAL A 11 12.47 -6.81 -13.31
CA VAL A 11 12.13 -7.00 -11.90
C VAL A 11 11.23 -5.87 -11.37
N ASP A 12 10.37 -6.20 -10.42
CA ASP A 12 9.49 -5.26 -9.75
C ASP A 12 10.19 -4.52 -8.58
N HIS A 13 9.88 -3.24 -8.36
CA HIS A 13 10.28 -2.51 -7.17
C HIS A 13 9.76 -3.15 -5.86
N ALA A 14 8.59 -3.80 -5.87
CA ALA A 14 8.10 -4.54 -4.71
C ALA A 14 9.02 -5.74 -4.38
N ALA A 15 9.48 -6.46 -5.41
CA ALA A 15 10.43 -7.55 -5.26
C ALA A 15 11.79 -7.07 -4.73
N ILE A 16 12.33 -5.96 -5.25
CA ILE A 16 13.57 -5.35 -4.75
C ILE A 16 13.40 -4.88 -3.29
N GLY A 17 12.27 -4.23 -2.96
CA GLY A 17 11.97 -3.76 -1.61
C GLY A 17 11.90 -4.91 -0.60
N ALA A 18 11.27 -6.03 -0.99
CA ALA A 18 11.22 -7.23 -0.17
C ALA A 18 12.60 -7.86 0.04
N MET A 19 13.43 -7.95 -1.01
CA MET A 19 14.82 -8.44 -0.89
C MET A 19 15.65 -7.58 0.08
N LEU A 20 15.44 -6.26 0.08
CA LEU A 20 16.14 -5.35 0.99
C LEU A 20 15.67 -5.57 2.44
N ALA A 21 14.35 -5.63 2.66
CA ALA A 21 13.78 -5.87 3.98
C ALA A 21 14.22 -7.24 4.56
N GLU A 22 14.28 -8.26 3.71
CA GLU A 22 14.79 -9.60 4.04
C GLU A 22 16.27 -9.55 4.42
N LYS A 23 17.10 -8.85 3.63
CA LYS A 23 18.54 -8.67 3.93
C LYS A 23 18.76 -7.94 5.26
N TRP A 24 17.89 -7.00 5.60
CA TRP A 24 17.89 -6.28 6.88
C TRP A 24 17.25 -7.07 8.03
N ARG A 25 16.78 -8.30 7.79
CA ARG A 25 16.20 -9.22 8.77
C ARG A 25 14.92 -8.69 9.42
N PHE A 26 14.10 -7.96 8.66
CA PHE A 26 12.74 -7.65 9.09
C PHE A 26 11.89 -8.92 9.19
N ALA A 27 10.77 -8.83 9.92
CA ALA A 27 9.86 -9.95 10.12
C ALA A 27 9.34 -10.51 8.78
N PRO A 28 9.24 -11.84 8.61
CA PRO A 28 8.79 -12.45 7.35
C PRO A 28 7.45 -11.91 6.84
N GLY A 29 6.48 -11.67 7.73
CA GLY A 29 5.19 -11.11 7.34
C GLY A 29 5.28 -9.72 6.69
N LEU A 30 6.24 -8.88 7.12
CA LEU A 30 6.49 -7.59 6.48
C LEU A 30 7.15 -7.77 5.10
N VAL A 31 8.11 -8.69 5.01
CA VAL A 31 8.77 -9.03 3.73
C VAL A 31 7.74 -9.50 2.71
N ASP A 32 6.84 -10.41 3.11
CA ASP A 32 5.79 -10.94 2.24
C ASP A 32 4.75 -9.88 1.86
N THR A 33 4.42 -8.98 2.79
CA THR A 33 3.51 -7.86 2.50
C THR A 33 4.11 -6.92 1.45
N ILE A 34 5.39 -6.56 1.59
CA ILE A 34 6.08 -5.72 0.60
C ILE A 34 6.15 -6.43 -0.74
N ARG A 35 6.47 -7.73 -0.76
CA ARG A 35 6.65 -8.52 -1.99
C ARG A 35 5.38 -8.60 -2.83
N HIS A 36 4.23 -8.80 -2.19
CA HIS A 36 2.96 -9.08 -2.86
C HIS A 36 1.99 -7.90 -2.86
N GLN A 37 2.43 -6.68 -2.56
CA GLN A 37 1.55 -5.50 -2.47
C GLN A 37 0.78 -5.18 -3.77
N HIS A 38 1.28 -5.61 -4.94
CA HIS A 38 0.57 -5.49 -6.22
C HIS A 38 -0.29 -6.72 -6.59
N THR A 39 -0.18 -7.80 -5.82
CA THR A 39 -0.92 -9.08 -5.96
C THR A 39 -1.39 -9.56 -4.58
N PRO A 40 -2.20 -8.76 -3.87
CA PRO A 40 -2.58 -9.02 -2.47
C PRO A 40 -3.34 -10.33 -2.27
N GLU A 41 -3.92 -10.91 -3.32
CA GLU A 41 -4.57 -12.24 -3.30
C GLU A 41 -3.57 -13.37 -2.99
N GLN A 42 -2.27 -13.14 -3.20
CA GLN A 42 -1.20 -14.09 -2.87
C GLN A 42 -0.73 -13.99 -1.42
N CYS A 43 -1.18 -12.97 -0.67
CA CYS A 43 -0.79 -12.73 0.72
C CYS A 43 -1.98 -12.17 1.51
N ASP A 44 -2.90 -13.07 1.89
CA ASP A 44 -4.10 -12.68 2.62
C ASP A 44 -3.81 -12.58 4.14
N THR A 45 -3.40 -11.39 4.59
CA THR A 45 -3.10 -11.08 6.00
C THR A 45 -3.67 -9.72 6.41
N ASP A 46 -3.81 -9.48 7.71
CA ASP A 46 -4.29 -8.18 8.22
C ASP A 46 -3.35 -7.04 7.83
N MET A 47 -2.04 -7.29 7.83
CA MET A 47 -1.04 -6.30 7.41
C MET A 47 -1.19 -5.96 5.93
N MET A 48 -1.37 -6.96 5.06
CA MET A 48 -1.62 -6.73 3.64
C MET A 48 -2.89 -5.91 3.43
N ALA A 49 -3.99 -6.29 4.10
CA ALA A 49 -5.25 -5.57 4.01
C ALA A 49 -5.09 -4.09 4.41
N CYS A 50 -4.41 -3.83 5.52
CA CYS A 50 -4.10 -2.47 5.97
C CYS A 50 -3.26 -1.69 4.95
N VAL A 51 -2.19 -2.28 4.40
CA VAL A 51 -1.31 -1.60 3.44
C VAL A 51 -2.04 -1.25 2.15
N VAL A 52 -2.81 -2.19 1.59
CA VAL A 52 -3.58 -1.95 0.35
C VAL A 52 -4.63 -0.88 0.56
N ALA A 53 -5.38 -0.95 1.66
CA ALA A 53 -6.40 0.06 1.98
C ALA A 53 -5.77 1.43 2.22
N ALA A 54 -4.67 1.50 2.98
CA ALA A 54 -3.96 2.75 3.25
C ALA A 54 -3.45 3.40 1.96
N ASP A 55 -2.83 2.64 1.05
CA ASP A 55 -2.38 3.15 -0.26
C ASP A 55 -3.52 3.77 -1.07
N GLN A 56 -4.69 3.11 -1.12
CA GLN A 56 -5.85 3.63 -1.85
C GLN A 56 -6.48 4.86 -1.17
N ILE A 57 -6.55 4.89 0.17
CA ILE A 57 -7.06 6.04 0.93
C ILE A 57 -6.14 7.24 0.74
N SER A 58 -4.83 7.08 0.87
CA SER A 58 -3.86 8.17 0.67
C SER A 58 -3.97 8.78 -0.73
N LYS A 59 -4.11 7.94 -1.77
CA LYS A 59 -4.35 8.41 -3.15
C LYS A 59 -5.67 9.19 -3.30
N ARG A 60 -6.76 8.72 -2.69
CA ARG A 60 -8.05 9.43 -2.68
C ARG A 60 -7.97 10.80 -2.02
N LEU A 61 -7.13 10.93 -0.99
CA LEU A 61 -6.88 12.19 -0.29
C LEU A 61 -5.89 13.11 -1.03
N GLY A 62 -5.38 12.70 -2.21
CA GLY A 62 -4.42 13.47 -2.99
C GLY A 62 -3.00 13.48 -2.40
N VAL A 63 -2.72 12.59 -1.44
CA VAL A 63 -1.39 12.40 -0.86
C VAL A 63 -0.74 11.23 -1.59
N ASP A 64 0.05 11.54 -2.62
CA ASP A 64 0.77 10.55 -3.41
C ASP A 64 2.27 10.87 -3.45
N PHE A 65 3.07 9.95 -2.92
CA PHE A 65 4.53 10.05 -2.87
C PHE A 65 5.24 9.34 -4.03
N CYS A 66 4.51 8.61 -4.89
CA CYS A 66 5.08 7.76 -5.94
C CYS A 66 4.49 8.01 -7.34
N GLY A 67 3.65 9.05 -7.50
CA GLY A 67 3.20 9.56 -8.80
C GLY A 67 2.30 8.59 -9.58
N SER A 68 1.52 7.76 -8.89
CA SER A 68 0.49 6.92 -9.50
C SER A 68 -0.87 7.19 -8.87
N PRO A 69 -1.61 8.21 -9.36
CA PRO A 69 -2.93 8.58 -8.83
C PRO A 69 -4.05 7.60 -9.21
N VAL A 70 -3.70 6.39 -9.68
CA VAL A 70 -4.67 5.41 -10.15
C VAL A 70 -5.39 4.81 -8.95
N LEU A 71 -6.65 5.21 -8.79
CA LEU A 71 -7.57 4.60 -7.85
C LEU A 71 -8.00 3.23 -8.39
N ARG A 72 -7.90 2.22 -7.54
CA ARG A 72 -8.35 0.85 -7.80
C ARG A 72 -9.38 0.45 -6.76
N GLU A 73 -10.27 -0.44 -7.13
CA GLU A 73 -11.15 -1.09 -6.17
C GLU A 73 -10.32 -1.98 -5.23
N LEU A 74 -10.78 -2.11 -3.99
CA LEU A 74 -10.15 -3.03 -3.05
C LEU A 74 -10.46 -4.47 -3.45
N PRO A 75 -9.48 -5.38 -3.44
CA PRO A 75 -9.72 -6.80 -3.64
C PRO A 75 -10.71 -7.36 -2.62
N ASP A 76 -11.47 -8.39 -3.00
CA ASP A 76 -12.47 -9.03 -2.14
C ASP A 76 -11.87 -9.52 -0.80
N THR A 77 -10.61 -9.98 -0.81
CA THR A 77 -9.88 -10.40 0.38
C THR A 77 -9.72 -9.25 1.38
N VAL A 78 -9.40 -8.04 0.88
CA VAL A 78 -9.23 -6.83 1.69
C VAL A 78 -10.59 -6.35 2.21
N VAL A 79 -11.62 -6.35 1.37
CA VAL A 79 -12.99 -5.98 1.78
C VAL A 79 -13.50 -6.92 2.87
N ALA A 80 -13.28 -8.23 2.72
CA ALA A 80 -13.69 -9.23 3.71
C ALA A 80 -12.98 -9.05 5.05
N ARG A 81 -11.68 -8.75 5.06
CA ARG A 81 -10.90 -8.52 6.28
C ARG A 81 -11.26 -7.23 7.00
N LEU A 82 -11.43 -6.14 6.24
CA LEU A 82 -11.66 -4.82 6.82
C LEU A 82 -13.14 -4.50 7.02
N GLY A 83 -14.05 -5.33 6.49
CA GLY A 83 -15.48 -5.25 6.74
C GLY A 83 -16.20 -4.13 5.98
N GLY A 84 -15.65 -3.66 4.86
CA GLY A 84 -16.26 -2.57 4.10
C GLY A 84 -15.53 -2.22 2.81
N LYS A 85 -16.20 -1.44 1.96
CA LYS A 85 -15.57 -0.83 0.79
C LYS A 85 -14.72 0.37 1.23
N ILE A 86 -13.90 0.85 0.31
CA ILE A 86 -12.99 1.97 0.55
C ILE A 86 -13.69 3.23 1.09
N GLU A 87 -14.95 3.49 0.71
CA GLU A 87 -15.77 4.59 1.28
C GLU A 87 -16.10 4.36 2.75
N ASP A 88 -16.52 3.15 3.12
CA ASP A 88 -16.88 2.78 4.49
C ASP A 88 -15.65 2.88 5.40
N LEU A 89 -14.52 2.38 4.91
CA LEU A 89 -13.24 2.45 5.62
C LEU A 89 -12.79 3.89 5.82
N GLN A 90 -12.84 4.71 4.77
CA GLN A 90 -12.50 6.13 4.88
C GLN A 90 -13.43 6.88 5.84
N ALA A 91 -14.74 6.58 5.83
CA ALA A 91 -15.69 7.16 6.78
C ALA A 91 -15.38 6.73 8.23
N SER A 92 -15.02 5.47 8.45
CA SER A 92 -14.70 4.93 9.78
C SER A 92 -13.46 5.57 10.41
N LEU A 93 -12.50 6.02 9.60
CA LEU A 93 -11.30 6.74 10.06
C LEU A 93 -11.61 8.17 10.53
N GLY A 94 -12.76 8.73 10.16
CA GLY A 94 -13.13 10.11 10.49
C GLY A 94 -12.19 11.14 9.84
N ASN A 95 -11.99 12.27 10.53
CA ASN A 95 -11.13 13.34 10.01
C ASN A 95 -9.65 13.08 10.27
N ILE A 96 -8.98 12.47 9.29
CA ILE A 96 -7.52 12.26 9.31
C ILE A 96 -6.71 13.39 8.66
N SER A 97 -7.34 14.49 8.27
CA SER A 97 -6.65 15.64 7.65
C SER A 97 -5.49 16.21 8.49
N PRO A 98 -5.59 16.33 9.84
CA PRO A 98 -4.47 16.80 10.64
C PRO A 98 -3.24 15.88 10.56
N LEU A 99 -3.46 14.56 10.59
CA LEU A 99 -2.39 13.57 10.44
C LEU A 99 -1.76 13.63 9.05
N MET A 100 -2.56 13.84 8.00
CA MET A 100 -2.05 13.98 6.63
C MET A 100 -1.21 15.26 6.47
N GLN A 101 -1.61 16.37 7.08
CA GLN A 101 -0.83 17.61 7.09
C GLN A 101 0.52 17.42 7.78
N GLU A 102 0.53 16.81 8.96
CA GLU A 102 1.77 16.49 9.69
C GLU A 102 2.68 15.57 8.88
N THR A 103 2.11 14.51 8.28
CA THR A 103 2.86 13.56 7.45
C THR A 103 3.45 14.25 6.21
N THR A 104 2.72 15.15 5.57
CA THR A 104 3.20 15.91 4.41
C THR A 104 4.34 16.85 4.80
N LEU A 105 4.25 17.50 5.98
CA LEU A 105 5.33 18.32 6.52
C LEU A 105 6.58 17.48 6.85
N PHE A 106 6.39 16.28 7.39
CA PHE A 106 7.50 15.37 7.71
C PHE A 106 8.16 14.76 6.46
N ALA A 107 7.36 14.39 5.45
CA ALA A 107 7.83 13.74 4.23
C ALA A 107 8.49 14.72 3.24
N ASN A 108 8.33 16.03 3.44
CA ASN A 108 9.19 17.03 2.82
C ASN A 108 10.63 16.88 3.39
N LEU A 109 11.46 16.09 2.68
CA LEU A 109 12.91 16.31 2.64
C LEU A 109 13.23 17.76 2.26
#